data_AF-A0A8J7GB68-F1
#
_entry.id   AF-A0A8J7GB68-F1
#
_cell.length_a   1.000
_cell.length_b   1.000
_cell.length_c   1.000
_cell.angle_alpha   90.00
_cell.angle_beta   90.00
_cell.angle_gamma   90.00
#
_symmetry.space_group_name_H-M   'P 1'
#
loop_
_entity.id
_entity.type
_entity.pdbx_description
1 polymer ?
#
loop_
_entity_poly.entity_id
_entity_poly.type
_entity_poly.pdbx_seq_one_letter_code
_entity_poly.pdbx_strand_id
1 'polypeptide(L)' 'MTYVHDTTTDRSDLVILDADDLAAPPVASVHLPGRVPQGFHGNWLADRWT' A
#
# COMPACT_ATOMS: atom_id res chain seq x y z
N MET A 1 1.69 0.62 5.83
CA MET A 1 1.71 0.58 4.35
C MET A 1 1.33 -0.82 3.89
N THR A 2 0.39 -0.96 2.97
CA THR A 2 0.00 -2.27 2.41
C THR A 2 -0.57 -2.13 1.00
N TYR A 3 -0.69 -3.23 0.25
CA TYR A 3 -1.43 -3.27 -1.00
C TYR A 3 -2.91 -3.55 -0.75
N VAL A 4 -3.78 -2.85 -1.48
CA VAL A 4 -5.22 -3.15 -1.56
C VAL A 4 -5.51 -3.62 -2.98
N HIS A 5 -6.23 -4.75 -3.13
CA HIS A 5 -6.69 -5.25 -4.43
C HIS A 5 -8.18 -4.96 -4.57
N ASP A 6 -8.53 -4.13 -5.56
CA ASP A 6 -9.90 -3.93 -5.99
C ASP A 6 -10.27 -5.00 -7.01
N THR A 7 -11.15 -5.91 -6.61
CA THR A 7 -11.59 -7.04 -7.44
C THR A 7 -12.53 -6.63 -8.57
N THR A 8 -13.10 -5.42 -8.51
CA THR A 8 -14.01 -4.91 -9.55
C THR A 8 -13.25 -4.36 -10.75
N THR A 9 -12.06 -3.79 -10.51
CA THR A 9 -11.21 -3.19 -11.55
C THR A 9 -9.98 -4.04 -11.89
N ASP A 10 -9.72 -5.10 -11.11
CA ASP A 10 -8.52 -5.93 -11.14
C ASP A 10 -7.21 -5.10 -11.06
N ARG A 11 -7.23 -4.10 -10.18
CA ARG A 11 -6.09 -3.19 -9.94
C ARG A 11 -5.72 -3.17 -8.47
N SER A 12 -4.51 -2.68 -8.20
CA SER A 12 -4.03 -2.50 -6.85
C SER A 12 -3.65 -1.06 -6.54
N ASP A 13 -3.80 -0.71 -5.28
CA ASP A 13 -3.28 0.52 -4.69
C ASP A 13 -2.22 0.19 -3.64
N LEU A 14 -1.19 1.02 -3.55
CA LEU A 14 -0.35 1.08 -2.35
C LEU A 14 -0.92 2.13 -1.41
N VAL A 15 -1.43 1.70 -0.26
CA VAL A 15 -2.02 2.62 0.73
C VAL A 15 -1.05 2.89 1.88
N ILE A 16 -1.01 4.16 2.30
CA ILE A 16 -0.33 4.61 3.51
C ILE A 16 -1.41 4.97 4.52
N LEU A 17 -1.33 4.39 5.72
CA LEU A 17 -2.26 4.60 6.82
C LEU A 17 -1.53 5.34 7.94
N ASP A 18 -2.27 6.11 8.71
CA ASP A 18 -1.80 6.58 10.01
C ASP A 18 -1.72 5.37 10.96
N ALA A 19 -0.58 5.21 11.64
CA ALA A 19 -0.38 4.09 12.56
C ALA A 19 -1.13 4.27 13.89
N ASP A 20 -1.43 5.52 14.27
CA ASP A 20 -2.13 5.84 15.51
C ASP A 20 -3.67 5.79 15.36
N ASP A 21 -4.19 5.87 14.13
CA ASP A 21 -5.62 5.74 13.82
C ASP A 21 -5.86 4.96 12.51
N LEU A 22 -5.96 3.63 12.62
CA LEU A 22 -6.21 2.74 11.49
C LEU A 22 -7.67 2.79 10.97
N ALA A 23 -8.60 3.41 11.70
CA ALA A 23 -10.00 3.53 11.29
C ALA A 23 -10.23 4.77 10.40
N ALA A 24 -9.34 5.74 10.45
CA ALA A 24 -9.34 6.89 9.55
C ALA A 24 -9.12 6.47 8.08
N PRO A 25 -9.51 7.31 7.11
CA PRO A 25 -9.14 7.11 5.72
C PRO A 25 -7.61 7.08 5.51
N PRO A 26 -7.10 6.40 4.47
CA PRO A 26 -5.68 6.43 4.14
C PRO A 26 -5.14 7.85 3.98
N VAL A 27 -3.96 8.13 4.55
CA VAL A 27 -3.28 9.42 4.39
C VAL A 27 -2.76 9.62 2.96
N ALA A 28 -2.51 8.53 2.25
CA ALA A 28 -2.23 8.53 0.82
C ALA A 28 -2.62 7.20 0.16
N SER A 29 -3.00 7.26 -1.12
CA SER A 29 -3.17 6.11 -1.98
C SER A 29 -2.40 6.32 -3.29
N VAL A 30 -1.57 5.35 -3.67
CA VAL A 30 -0.83 5.36 -4.93
C VAL A 30 -1.45 4.32 -5.86
N HIS A 31 -2.10 4.80 -6.92
CA HIS A 31 -2.72 3.95 -7.94
C HIS A 31 -1.67 3.24 -8.78
N LEU A 32 -1.73 1.90 -8.82
CA LEU A 32 -0.82 1.10 -9.64
C LEU A 32 -1.45 0.81 -11.02
N PRO A 33 -0.64 0.62 -12.07
CA PRO A 33 -1.16 0.36 -13.42
C PRO A 33 -1.82 -1.02 -13.57
N GLY A 34 -1.68 -1.92 -12.58
CA GLY A 34 -2.28 -3.25 -12.57
C GLY A 34 -2.28 -3.90 -11.19
N ARG A 35 -2.77 -5.14 -11.11
CA ARG A 35 -2.82 -5.93 -9.87
C ARG A 35 -1.43 -6.34 -9.36
N VAL A 36 -1.23 -6.21 -8.06
CA VAL A 36 -0.14 -6.89 -7.33
C VAL A 36 -0.63 -8.28 -6.88
N PRO A 37 0.04 -9.38 -7.26
CA PRO A 37 -0.33 -10.72 -6.79
C PRO A 37 -0.21 -10.88 -5.28
N GLN A 38 -0.92 -11.85 -4.70
CA GLN A 38 -0.79 -12.19 -3.28
C GLN A 38 0.65 -12.58 -2.94
N GLY A 39 1.28 -11.75 -2.11
CA GLY A 39 2.62 -11.97 -1.58
C GLY A 39 2.58 -12.40 -0.11
N PHE A 40 3.76 -12.47 0.51
CA PHE A 40 3.90 -12.83 1.92
C PHE A 40 4.42 -11.66 2.75
N HIS A 41 5.72 -11.37 2.65
CA HIS A 41 6.39 -10.39 3.51
C HIS A 41 6.85 -9.18 2.69
N GLY A 42 6.86 -8.02 3.34
CA GLY A 42 7.46 -6.78 2.83
C GLY A 42 8.21 -6.09 3.96
N ASN A 43 9.27 -5.36 3.61
CA ASN A 43 10.04 -4.55 4.56
C ASN A 43 10.19 -3.14 4.00
N TRP A 44 10.24 -2.16 4.90
CA TRP A 44 10.62 -0.80 4.56
C TRP A 44 12.07 -0.59 5.01
N LEU A 45 12.88 0.02 4.14
CA LEU A 45 14.21 0.51 4.48
C LEU A 45 14.20 2.01 4.23
N ALA A 46 14.58 2.78 5.24
CA ALA A 46 14.77 4.20 5.07
C ALA A 46 15.93 4.45 4.10
N ASP A 47 15.75 5.44 3.24
CA ASP A 47 16.86 5.95 2.44
C ASP A 47 17.97 6.47 3.38
N ARG A 48 19.17 5.92 3.24
CA ARG A 48 20.36 6.33 3.99
C ARG A 48 21.42 6.73 2.99
N TRP A 49 21.54 8.03 2.75
CA TRP A 49 22.69 8.60 2.06
C TRP A 49 23.89 8.50 3.00
N THR A 50 24.80 7.56 2.74
CA THR A 50 26.17 7.56 3.27
C THR A 50 27.14 7.87 2.14
#